data_AF-A0A971LD91-F1
#
_entry.id   AF-A0A971LD91-F1
#
_cell.length_a   1.000
_cell.length_b   1.000
_cell.length_c   1.000
_cell.angle_alpha   90.00
_cell.angle_beta   90.00
_cell.angle_gamma   90.00
#
_symmetry.space_group_name_H-M   'P 1'
#
loop_
_entity.id
_entity.type
_entity.pdbx_description
1 polymer ?
#
loop_
_entity_poly.entity_id
_entity_poly.type
_entity_poly.pdbx_seq_one_letter_code
_entity_poly.pdbx_strand_id
1 'polypeptide(L)'
;MKKAKIVIDKDYQISEIDERLFGSFVEHLGRAVYTGIYEPDHPTADEQGFRQDVIDLVKELHVPIVRYPGGNFVSGYNWTDGIGPKDKRPTRL
;
A
#
# COMPACT_ATOMS: atom_id res chain seq x y z
N MET A 1 32.64 28.23 2.78
CA MET A 1 31.79 27.23 2.10
C MET A 1 32.46 25.87 2.17
N LYS A 2 31.74 24.80 2.50
CA LYS A 2 32.28 23.43 2.41
C LYS A 2 32.22 22.96 0.95
N LYS A 3 33.22 22.19 0.51
CA LYS A 3 33.28 21.59 -0.84
C LYS A 3 33.15 20.07 -0.73
N ALA A 4 32.43 19.47 -1.69
CA ALA A 4 32.32 18.02 -1.87
C ALA A 4 32.71 17.63 -3.30
N LYS A 5 33.17 16.38 -3.50
CA LYS A 5 33.53 15.80 -4.80
C LYS A 5 32.88 14.42 -4.92
N ILE A 6 32.32 14.11 -6.09
CA ILE A 6 31.75 12.81 -6.45
C ILE A 6 32.35 12.34 -7.79
N VAL A 7 32.48 11.03 -7.96
CA VAL A 7 32.89 10.36 -9.21
C VAL A 7 31.86 9.29 -9.51
N ILE A 8 31.40 9.21 -10.77
CA ILE A 8 30.41 8.23 -11.23
C ILE A 8 31.04 7.48 -12.41
N ASP A 9 31.24 6.17 -12.24
CA ASP A 9 31.86 5.29 -13.22
C ASP A 9 30.95 4.07 -13.47
N LYS A 10 30.58 3.85 -14.74
CA LYS A 10 29.65 2.80 -15.15
C LYS A 10 30.24 1.38 -15.02
N ASP A 11 31.57 1.28 -14.98
CA ASP A 11 32.28 -0.01 -14.86
C ASP A 11 32.46 -0.40 -13.37
N TYR A 12 32.19 0.53 -12.43
CA TYR A 12 32.25 0.32 -10.99
C TYR A 12 30.86 0.03 -10.40
N GLN A 13 30.25 -1.08 -10.82
CA GLN A 13 28.89 -1.47 -10.41
C GLN A 13 28.87 -2.20 -9.07
N ILE A 14 27.83 -1.97 -8.25
CA ILE A 14 27.58 -2.73 -7.02
C ILE A 14 26.69 -3.93 -7.32
N SER A 15 25.47 -3.68 -7.82
CA SER A 15 24.49 -4.70 -8.19
C SER A 15 23.37 -4.11 -9.03
N GLU A 16 22.55 -4.98 -9.61
CA GLU A 16 21.23 -4.61 -10.14
C GLU A 16 20.30 -4.16 -9.00
N ILE A 17 19.42 -3.21 -9.30
CA ILE A 17 18.42 -2.71 -8.34
C ILE A 17 17.17 -3.58 -8.46
N ASP A 18 16.81 -4.25 -7.37
CA ASP A 18 15.53 -4.95 -7.30
C ASP A 18 14.39 -3.94 -7.16
N GLU A 19 13.42 -3.96 -8.08
CA GLU A 19 12.29 -3.03 -8.08
C GLU A 19 11.50 -3.09 -6.77
N ARG A 20 11.49 -4.24 -6.07
CA ARG A 20 10.78 -4.41 -4.79
C ARG A 20 11.31 -3.52 -3.67
N LEU A 21 12.48 -2.91 -3.83
CA LEU A 21 12.96 -1.84 -2.95
C LEU A 21 12.03 -0.60 -2.96
N PHE A 22 11.25 -0.41 -4.02
CA PHE A 22 10.25 0.64 -4.17
C PHE A 22 8.84 0.19 -3.76
N GLY A 23 8.75 -0.85 -2.93
CA GLY A 23 7.49 -1.32 -2.35
C GLY A 23 6.83 -0.31 -1.39
N SER A 24 5.56 -0.54 -1.08
CA SER A 24 4.76 0.26 -0.15
C SER A 24 4.04 -0.62 0.88
N PHE A 25 3.19 0.00 1.70
CA PHE A 25 2.53 -0.65 2.83
C PHE A 25 1.14 -0.06 3.08
N VAL A 26 0.14 -0.95 3.23
CA VAL A 26 -1.23 -0.60 3.62
C VAL A 26 -1.60 -1.39 4.88
N GLU A 27 -2.01 -0.66 5.91
CA GLU A 27 -2.51 -1.21 7.16
C GLU A 27 -3.98 -0.85 7.37
N HIS A 28 -4.73 -1.69 8.09
CA HIS A 28 -6.02 -1.30 8.65
C HIS A 28 -5.83 -0.30 9.80
N LEU A 29 -5.43 0.93 9.46
CA LEU A 29 -5.14 2.01 10.40
C LEU A 29 -5.69 3.33 9.89
N GLY A 30 -6.50 3.99 10.74
CA GLY A 30 -7.09 5.28 10.43
C GLY A 30 -7.88 5.24 9.12
N ARG A 31 -7.45 6.05 8.14
CA ARG A 31 -8.13 6.22 6.84
C ARG A 31 -7.39 5.56 5.67
N ALA A 32 -6.46 4.64 5.93
CA ALA A 32 -5.72 3.99 4.85
C ALA A 32 -6.62 3.07 4.00
N VAL A 33 -7.43 2.23 4.66
CA VAL A 33 -8.40 1.34 3.99
C VAL A 33 -9.74 2.07 3.82
N TYR A 34 -10.46 2.28 4.91
CA TYR A 34 -11.79 2.90 4.90
C TYR A 34 -11.68 4.42 4.75
N THR A 35 -12.46 5.02 3.84
CA THR A 35 -12.31 6.44 3.41
C THR A 35 -10.96 6.77 2.74
N GLY A 36 -10.22 5.72 2.37
CA GLY A 36 -8.94 5.78 1.67
C GLY A 36 -9.03 5.02 0.36
N ILE A 37 -8.38 3.85 0.26
CA ILE A 37 -8.47 3.02 -0.95
C ILE A 37 -9.88 2.46 -1.19
N TYR A 38 -10.70 2.29 -0.14
CA TYR A 38 -12.06 1.75 -0.18
C TYR A 38 -13.08 2.74 0.41
N GLU A 39 -13.98 3.22 -0.44
CA GLU A 39 -15.04 4.17 -0.10
C GLU A 39 -16.23 4.02 -1.07
N PRO A 40 -17.15 3.06 -0.84
CA PRO A 40 -18.17 2.66 -1.82
C PRO A 40 -19.09 3.78 -2.33
N ASP A 41 -19.38 4.76 -1.48
CA ASP A 41 -20.29 5.86 -1.82
C ASP A 41 -19.56 7.05 -2.49
N HIS A 42 -18.25 6.93 -2.74
CA HIS A 42 -17.50 8.01 -3.37
C HIS A 42 -17.83 8.14 -4.86
N PRO A 43 -17.94 9.37 -5.43
CA PRO A 43 -18.22 9.58 -6.85
C PRO A 43 -17.27 8.89 -7.85
N THR A 44 -16.06 8.55 -7.42
CA THR A 44 -15.04 7.86 -8.23
C THR A 44 -14.85 6.40 -7.84
N ALA A 45 -15.69 5.85 -6.98
CA ALA A 45 -15.62 4.45 -6.61
C ALA A 45 -16.03 3.55 -7.78
N ASP A 46 -15.33 2.44 -7.96
CA ASP A 46 -15.73 1.38 -8.87
C ASP A 46 -16.85 0.50 -8.28
N GLU A 47 -17.29 -0.52 -9.03
CA GLU A 47 -18.34 -1.45 -8.61
C GLU A 47 -17.98 -2.26 -7.35
N GLN A 48 -16.69 -2.36 -7.02
CA GLN A 48 -16.21 -3.03 -5.83
C GLN A 48 -16.06 -2.09 -4.63
N GLY A 49 -16.21 -0.77 -4.84
CA GLY A 49 -16.07 0.27 -3.84
C GLY A 49 -14.66 0.85 -3.71
N PHE A 50 -13.75 0.56 -4.65
CA PHE A 50 -12.41 1.12 -4.65
C PHE A 50 -12.35 2.46 -5.37
N ARG A 51 -11.61 3.40 -4.79
CA ARG A 51 -11.40 4.74 -5.34
C ARG A 51 -10.53 4.70 -6.61
N GLN A 52 -11.13 4.95 -7.78
CA GLN A 52 -10.41 4.89 -9.06
C GLN A 52 -9.28 5.93 -9.15
N ASP A 53 -9.49 7.13 -8.64
CA ASP A 53 -8.47 8.18 -8.63
C ASP A 53 -7.31 7.86 -7.67
N VAL A 54 -7.57 7.14 -6.57
CA VAL A 54 -6.49 6.63 -5.71
C VAL A 54 -5.72 5.51 -6.41
N ILE A 55 -6.42 4.61 -7.12
CA ILE A 55 -5.78 3.58 -7.95
C ILE A 55 -4.86 4.21 -8.98
N ASP A 56 -5.31 5.25 -9.68
CA ASP A 56 -4.53 5.91 -10.72
C ASP A 56 -3.27 6.58 -10.17
N LEU A 57 -3.38 7.25 -9.01
CA LEU A 57 -2.22 7.79 -8.29
C LEU A 57 -1.22 6.71 -7.86
N VAL A 58 -1.69 5.56 -7.38
CA VAL A 58 -0.80 4.44 -6.99
C VAL A 58 -0.11 3.82 -8.20
N LYS A 59 -0.80 3.72 -9.34
CA LYS A 59 -0.22 3.21 -10.60
C LYS A 59 0.89 4.12 -11.11
N GLU A 60 0.75 5.45 -11.00
CA GLU A 60 1.79 6.41 -11.40
C GLU A 60 3.10 6.21 -10.62
N LEU A 61 3.02 5.75 -9.38
CA LEU A 61 4.18 5.46 -8.53
C LEU A 61 4.90 4.16 -8.87
N HIS A 62 4.33 3.30 -9.74
CA HIS A 62 4.91 2.01 -10.13
C HIS A 62 5.27 1.12 -8.93
N VAL A 63 4.43 1.11 -7.88
CA VAL A 63 4.68 0.30 -6.67
C VAL A 63 4.60 -1.19 -7.01
N PRO A 64 5.70 -1.96 -6.91
CA PRO A 64 5.74 -3.35 -7.38
C PRO A 64 5.28 -4.36 -6.32
N ILE A 65 5.26 -3.95 -5.04
CA ILE A 65 4.81 -4.79 -3.93
C ILE A 65 4.19 -3.94 -2.83
N VAL A 66 3.09 -4.41 -2.24
CA VAL A 66 2.42 -3.76 -1.11
C VAL A 66 2.30 -4.74 0.04
N ARG A 67 2.88 -4.42 1.19
CA ARG A 67 2.66 -5.16 2.43
C ARG A 67 1.22 -4.93 2.94
N TYR A 68 0.59 -5.98 3.48
CA TYR A 68 -0.78 -5.98 4.03
C TYR A 68 -0.94 -7.20 4.97
N PRO A 69 -1.85 -7.25 5.97
CA PRO A 69 -2.84 -6.25 6.40
C PRO A 69 -2.33 -5.26 7.44
N GLY A 70 -1.05 -5.34 7.81
CA GLY A 70 -0.56 -4.45 8.85
C GLY A 70 0.84 -4.67 9.38
N GLY A 71 1.09 -3.85 10.38
CA GLY A 71 2.22 -3.77 11.27
C GLY A 71 1.74 -4.17 12.65
N ASN A 72 1.18 -3.24 13.42
CA ASN A 72 0.66 -3.56 14.75
C ASN A 72 -0.73 -4.20 14.69
N PHE A 73 -1.56 -3.82 13.71
CA PHE A 73 -2.92 -4.34 13.52
C PHE A 73 -2.93 -5.87 13.40
N VAL A 74 -1.99 -6.44 12.66
CA VAL A 74 -1.96 -7.88 12.39
C VAL A 74 -1.71 -8.71 13.65
N SER A 75 -1.14 -8.12 14.70
CA SER A 75 -0.83 -8.82 15.96
C SER A 75 -2.08 -9.31 16.71
N GLY A 76 -3.24 -8.69 16.47
CA GLY A 76 -4.52 -9.08 17.07
C GLY A 76 -5.58 -9.51 16.05
N TYR A 77 -5.22 -9.56 14.76
CA TYR A 77 -6.18 -9.78 13.69
C TYR A 77 -6.43 -11.27 13.43
N ASN A 78 -7.69 -11.70 13.51
CA ASN A 78 -8.10 -13.02 13.01
C ASN A 78 -8.55 -12.90 11.55
N TRP A 79 -7.78 -13.46 10.62
CA TRP A 79 -8.05 -13.37 9.19
C TRP A 79 -9.41 -13.96 8.77
N THR A 80 -9.94 -14.94 9.51
CA THR A 80 -11.25 -15.53 9.21
C THR A 80 -12.39 -14.53 9.36
N ASP A 81 -12.21 -13.51 10.20
CA ASP A 81 -13.18 -12.44 10.41
C ASP A 81 -13.30 -11.51 9.18
N GLY A 82 -12.31 -11.54 8.26
CA GLY A 82 -12.29 -10.74 7.04
C GLY A 82 -12.89 -11.39 5.78
N ILE A 83 -13.31 -12.65 5.85
CA ILE A 83 -13.78 -13.43 4.69
C ILE A 83 -15.24 -13.88 4.84
N GLY A 84 -15.82 -14.47 3.80
CA GLY A 84 -17.22 -14.92 3.79
C GLY A 84 -18.24 -13.80 3.57
N PRO A 85 -19.55 -14.06 3.73
CA PRO A 85 -20.61 -13.07 3.53
C PRO A 85 -20.39 -11.82 4.41
N LYS A 86 -20.43 -10.62 3.80
CA LYS A 86 -20.10 -9.35 4.48
C LYS A 86 -20.93 -9.13 5.75
N ASP A 87 -22.20 -9.52 5.72
CA ASP A 87 -23.17 -9.43 6.83
C ASP A 87 -22.86 -10.35 8.02
N LYS A 88 -22.01 -11.37 7.83
CA LYS A 88 -21.61 -12.33 8.86
C LYS A 88 -20.23 -12.05 9.46
N ARG A 89 -19.53 -11.02 8.96
CA ARG A 89 -18.19 -10.65 9.45
C ARG A 89 -18.34 -9.87 10.75
N PRO A 90 -17.64 -10.24 11.84
CA PRO A 90 -17.79 -9.58 13.12
C PRO A 90 -17.06 -8.23 13.16
N THR A 91 -17.61 -7.26 13.88
CA THR A 91 -16.88 -6.06 14.28
C THR A 91 -16.02 -6.36 15.50
N ARG A 92 -14.71 -6.07 15.40
CA ARG A 92 -13.74 -6.17 16.50
C ARG A 92 -13.22 -4.78 16.87
N LEU A 93 -12.85 -4.59 18.13
CA LEU A 93 -12.20 -3.37 18.64
C LEU A 93 -10.68 -3.45 18.46
#